data_AF-A0A968QA52-F1
#
_entry.id   AF-A0A968QA52-F1
#
_cell.length_a   1.000
_cell.length_b   1.000
_cell.length_c   1.000
_cell.angle_alpha   90.00
_cell.angle_beta   90.00
_cell.angle_gamma   90.00
#
_symmetry.space_group_name_H-M   'P 1'
#
loop_
_entity.id
_entity.type
_entity.pdbx_description
1 polymer ?
#
loop_
_entity_poly.entity_id
_entity_poly.type
_entity_poly.pdbx_seq_one_letter_code
_entity_poly.pdbx_strand_id
1 'polypeptide(L)'
;MENKKPLFGIQDYSPLRAVSQLHSFCRDMQSYYQIAKGDLLGQLEKAEGEEEARLHHELEELTRKIQYFQVLNNAVSIADTVFHSPEMIAEFRDDA
;
A
#
# COMPACT_ATOMS: atom_id res chain seq x y z
N MET A 1 4.53 -3.17 19.09
CA MET A 1 5.51 -2.62 18.12
C MET A 1 4.96 -1.28 17.68
N GLU A 2 5.76 -0.20 17.67
CA GLU A 2 5.32 1.08 17.12
C GLU A 2 4.93 0.90 15.65
N ASN A 3 3.75 1.38 15.27
CA ASN A 3 3.31 1.40 13.88
C ASN A 3 4.13 2.47 13.12
N LYS A 4 5.31 2.08 12.61
CA LYS A 4 6.19 2.98 11.84
C LYS A 4 5.78 2.96 10.38
N LYS A 5 5.65 4.15 9.78
CA LYS A 5 5.31 4.30 8.37
C LYS A 5 6.40 3.65 7.50
N PRO A 6 6.05 2.72 6.59
CA PRO A 6 6.99 2.15 5.65
C PRO A 6 7.68 3.23 4.81
N LEU A 7 8.95 3.02 4.50
CA LEU A 7 9.74 3.89 3.62
C LEU A 7 10.09 3.11 2.36
N PHE A 8 9.91 3.74 1.21
CA PHE A 8 10.31 3.16 -0.06
C PHE A 8 11.79 3.47 -0.32
N GLY A 9 12.62 2.44 -0.40
CA GLY A 9 14.05 2.56 -0.66
C GLY A 9 14.49 1.59 -1.75
N ILE A 10 14.53 2.07 -3.01
CA ILE A 10 15.18 1.32 -4.08
C ILE A 10 16.69 1.59 -4.00
N GLN A 11 17.47 0.52 -3.94
CA GLN A 11 18.94 0.58 -4.00
C GLN A 11 19.50 0.06 -5.33
N ASP A 12 18.67 -0.57 -6.19
CA ASP A 12 19.11 -1.29 -7.37
C ASP A 12 18.10 -1.16 -8.54
N TYR A 13 18.58 -0.90 -9.76
CA TYR A 13 17.76 -0.57 -10.94
C TYR A 13 17.25 -1.79 -11.74
N SER A 14 17.08 -2.95 -11.11
CA SER A 14 16.46 -4.10 -11.79
C SER A 14 14.93 -3.95 -11.80
N PRO A 15 14.24 -3.98 -12.97
CA PRO A 15 12.78 -3.88 -13.04
C PRO A 15 12.06 -4.91 -12.17
N LEU A 16 12.54 -6.16 -12.16
CA LEU A 16 12.01 -7.23 -11.32
C LEU A 16 12.10 -6.86 -9.83
N ARG A 17 13.28 -6.46 -9.36
CA ARG A 17 13.48 -6.07 -7.95
C ARG A 17 12.65 -4.85 -7.59
N ALA A 18 12.58 -3.86 -8.48
CA ALA A 18 11.79 -2.65 -8.27
C ALA A 18 10.31 -2.98 -8.11
N VAL A 19 9.76 -3.87 -8.94
CA VAL A 19 8.36 -4.32 -8.87
C VAL A 19 8.08 -5.08 -7.58
N SER A 20 8.91 -6.05 -7.20
CA SER A 20 8.70 -6.80 -5.95
C SER A 20 8.87 -5.94 -4.69
N GLN A 21 9.79 -4.98 -4.69
CA GLN A 21 9.94 -4.01 -3.60
C GLN A 21 8.75 -3.06 -3.53
N LEU A 22 8.24 -2.59 -4.68
CA LEU A 22 7.05 -1.74 -4.74
C LEU A 22 5.81 -2.50 -4.27
N HIS A 23 5.66 -3.78 -4.64
CA HIS A 23 4.58 -4.64 -4.17
C HIS A 23 4.59 -4.73 -2.65
N SER A 24 5.76 -5.04 -2.07
CA SER A 24 5.94 -5.11 -0.62
C SER A 24 5.62 -3.77 0.06
N PHE A 25 6.13 -2.67 -0.48
CA PHE A 25 5.85 -1.33 0.04
C PHE A 25 4.36 -0.99 0.03
N CYS A 26 3.65 -1.28 -1.08
CA CYS A 26 2.22 -1.00 -1.18
C CYS A 26 1.41 -1.81 -0.16
N ARG A 27 1.71 -3.10 0.00
CA ARG A 27 1.10 -3.97 1.01
C ARG A 27 1.35 -3.44 2.42
N ASP A 28 2.60 -3.11 2.74
CA ASP A 28 2.97 -2.66 4.07
C ASP A 28 2.34 -1.29 4.39
N MET A 29 2.24 -0.39 3.40
CA MET A 29 1.53 0.89 3.52
C MET A 29 0.02 0.70 3.76
N GLN A 30 -0.61 -0.26 3.08
CA GLN A 30 -2.00 -0.62 3.31
C GLN A 30 -2.20 -1.09 4.76
N SER A 31 -1.36 -2.01 5.24
CA SER A 31 -1.38 -2.49 6.62
C SER A 31 -1.14 -1.39 7.65
N TYR A 32 -0.17 -0.50 7.40
CA TYR A 32 0.12 0.66 8.24
C TYR A 32 -1.12 1.53 8.47
N TYR A 33 -1.84 1.86 7.39
CA TYR A 33 -3.05 2.68 7.51
C TYR A 33 -4.24 1.93 8.11
N GLN A 34 -4.34 0.61 7.92
CA GLN A 34 -5.36 -0.20 8.60
C GLN A 34 -5.17 -0.22 10.11
N ILE A 35 -3.92 -0.34 10.58
CA ILE A 35 -3.59 -0.25 12.01
C ILE A 35 -3.93 1.15 12.54
N ALA A 36 -3.47 2.20 11.85
CA ALA A 36 -3.76 3.59 12.25
C ALA A 36 -5.28 3.87 12.30
N LYS A 37 -6.06 3.28 11.39
CA LYS A 37 -7.52 3.37 11.41
C LYS A 37 -8.12 2.71 12.65
N GLY A 38 -7.60 1.55 13.06
CA GLY A 38 -8.00 0.89 14.30
C GLY A 38 -7.72 1.76 15.52
N ASP A 39 -6.55 2.39 15.57
CA ASP A 39 -6.15 3.28 16.66
C ASP A 39 -7.07 4.52 16.75
N LEU A 40 -7.46 5.12 15.62
CA LEU A 40 -8.40 6.25 15.59
C LEU A 40 -9.82 5.84 15.98
N LEU A 41 -10.28 4.66 15.57
CA LEU A 41 -11.60 4.15 15.99
C LEU A 41 -11.68 3.96 17.51
N GLY A 42 -10.61 3.47 18.14
CA GLY A 42 -10.55 3.36 19.61
C GLY A 42 -10.52 4.72 20.33
N GLN A 43 -10.03 5.78 19.68
CA GLN A 43 -10.08 7.14 20.20
C GLN A 43 -11.47 7.76 20.05
N LEU A 44 -12.15 7.47 18.93
CA LEU A 44 -13.49 7.98 18.62
C LEU A 44 -14.53 7.54 19.65
N GLU A 45 -14.40 6.33 20.22
CA GLU A 45 -15.31 5.81 21.26
C GLU A 45 -15.42 6.71 22.51
N LYS A 46 -14.44 7.60 22.73
CA LYS A 46 -14.35 8.48 23.90
C LYS A 46 -14.35 9.96 23.54
N ALA A 47 -14.47 10.29 22.25
CA ALA A 47 -14.40 11.65 21.75
C ALA A 47 -15.79 12.29 21.73
N GLU A 48 -15.85 13.60 21.99
CA GLU A 48 -17.07 14.38 21.91
C GLU A 48 -16.78 15.74 21.25
N GLY A 49 -17.76 16.31 20.55
CA GLY A 49 -17.69 17.66 20.02
C GLY A 49 -16.66 17.84 18.90
N GLU A 50 -15.79 18.85 19.03
CA GLU A 50 -14.81 19.19 17.98
C GLU A 50 -13.79 18.07 17.71
N GLU A 51 -13.43 17.31 18.74
CA GLU A 51 -12.47 16.21 18.63
C GLU A 51 -13.07 15.03 17.85
N GLU A 52 -14.35 14.73 18.08
CA GLU A 52 -15.08 13.70 17.33
C GLU A 52 -15.12 14.03 15.83
N ALA A 53 -15.44 15.30 15.49
CA ALA A 53 -15.46 15.77 14.11
C ALA A 53 -14.07 15.68 13.45
N ARG A 54 -12.99 16.03 14.18
CA ARG A 54 -11.61 15.89 13.70
C ARG A 54 -11.27 14.43 13.41
N LEU A 55 -11.57 13.52 14.34
CA LEU A 55 -11.30 12.09 14.19
C LEU A 55 -12.08 11.47 13.02
N HIS A 56 -13.32 11.89 12.78
CA HIS A 56 -14.08 11.48 11.59
C HIS A 56 -13.38 11.91 10.30
N HIS A 57 -12.91 13.14 10.22
CA HIS A 57 -12.17 13.62 9.05
C HIS A 57 -10.88 12.82 8.80
N GLU A 58 -10.14 12.51 9.86
CA GLU A 58 -8.92 11.69 9.76
C GLU A 58 -9.24 10.24 9.34
N LEU A 59 -10.33 9.65 9.84
CA LEU A 59 -10.79 8.33 9.42
C LEU A 59 -11.17 8.26 7.95
N GLU A 60 -11.78 9.33 7.41
CA GLU A 60 -12.04 9.45 5.97
C GLU A 60 -10.74 9.52 5.18
N GLU A 61 -9.76 10.31 5.62
CA GLU A 61 -8.45 10.35 4.98
C GLU A 61 -7.76 8.99 4.95
N LEU A 62 -7.76 8.29 6.08
CA LEU A 62 -7.16 6.95 6.18
C LEU A 62 -7.87 5.96 5.27
N THR A 63 -9.20 6.03 5.19
CA THR A 63 -9.98 5.17 4.29
C THR A 63 -9.61 5.42 2.83
N ARG A 64 -9.46 6.68 2.40
CA ARG A 64 -8.97 7.01 1.05
C ARG A 64 -7.56 6.47 0.81
N LYS A 65 -6.65 6.62 1.77
CA LYS A 65 -5.26 6.13 1.67
C LYS A 65 -5.21 4.59 1.60
N ILE A 66 -6.02 3.88 2.37
CA ILE A 66 -6.14 2.41 2.31
C ILE A 66 -6.59 1.96 0.92
N GLN A 67 -7.65 2.58 0.37
CA GLN A 67 -8.15 2.25 -0.96
C GLN A 67 -7.10 2.53 -2.05
N TYR A 68 -6.41 3.67 -1.96
CA TYR A 68 -5.32 4.01 -2.86
C TYR A 68 -4.22 2.94 -2.86
N PHE A 69 -3.73 2.55 -1.68
CA PHE A 69 -2.68 1.53 -1.59
C PHE A 69 -3.16 0.12 -1.95
N GLN A 70 -4.43 -0.19 -1.77
CA GLN A 70 -5.03 -1.44 -2.28
C GLN A 70 -5.00 -1.49 -3.81
N VAL A 71 -5.38 -0.40 -4.49
CA VAL A 71 -5.34 -0.33 -5.96
C VAL A 71 -3.90 -0.49 -6.45
N LEU A 72 -2.94 0.22 -5.85
CA LEU A 72 -1.53 0.08 -6.19
C LEU A 72 -1.01 -1.34 -5.94
N ASN A 73 -1.33 -1.93 -4.78
CA ASN A 73 -0.93 -3.29 -4.44
C ASN A 73 -1.43 -4.29 -5.50
N ASN A 74 -2.68 -4.17 -5.93
CA ASN A 74 -3.23 -5.02 -6.97
C ASN A 74 -2.53 -4.83 -8.33
N ALA A 75 -2.30 -3.57 -8.73
CA ALA A 75 -1.62 -3.27 -9.99
C ALA A 75 -0.19 -3.83 -10.01
N VAL A 76 0.55 -3.66 -8.91
CA VAL A 76 1.94 -4.13 -8.82
C VAL A 76 1.99 -5.65 -8.68
N SER A 77 1.03 -6.29 -8.01
CA SER A 77 0.90 -7.76 -7.97
C SER A 77 0.70 -8.36 -9.37
N ILE A 78 -0.07 -7.70 -10.24
CA ILE A 78 -0.20 -8.10 -11.65
C ILE A 78 1.16 -7.97 -12.36
N ALA A 79 1.85 -6.84 -12.20
CA ALA A 79 3.17 -6.65 -12.80
C ALA A 79 4.18 -7.69 -12.29
N ASP A 80 4.19 -7.97 -10.99
CA ASP A 80 5.05 -8.96 -10.34
C ASP A 80 4.79 -10.36 -10.93
N THR A 81 3.51 -10.71 -11.14
CA THR A 81 3.11 -11.96 -11.79
C THR A 81 3.64 -12.06 -13.23
N VAL A 82 3.52 -10.98 -14.01
CA VAL A 82 4.05 -10.92 -15.38
C VAL A 82 5.56 -11.10 -15.37
N PHE A 83 6.29 -10.38 -14.52
CA PHE A 83 7.74 -10.44 -14.46
C PHE A 83 8.30 -11.79 -13.95
N HIS A 84 7.49 -12.59 -13.25
CA HIS A 84 7.87 -13.92 -12.76
C HIS A 84 7.36 -15.07 -13.63
N SER A 85 6.57 -14.80 -14.69
CA SER A 85 6.15 -15.82 -15.66
C SER A 85 7.00 -15.75 -16.93
N PRO A 86 7.81 -16.78 -17.23
CA PRO A 86 8.57 -16.87 -18.47
C PRO A 86 7.69 -16.77 -19.72
N GLU A 87 6.50 -17.37 -19.68
CA GLU A 87 5.54 -17.38 -20.78
C GLU A 87 4.99 -15.97 -21.06
N MET A 88 4.62 -15.23 -20.02
CA MET A 88 4.16 -13.85 -20.19
C MET A 88 5.29 -12.93 -20.65
N ILE A 89 6.49 -13.11 -20.12
CA ILE A 89 7.67 -12.34 -20.58
C ILE A 89 7.94 -12.59 -22.07
N ALA A 90 7.76 -13.82 -22.55
CA ALA A 90 8.00 -14.18 -23.95
C ALA A 90 7.12 -13.38 -24.92
N GLU A 91 5.87 -13.09 -24.54
CA GLU A 91 4.95 -12.26 -25.35
C GLU A 91 5.44 -10.80 -25.54
N PHE A 92 6.35 -10.32 -24.69
CA PHE A 92 6.96 -8.98 -24.81
C PHE A 92 8.30 -9.00 -25.53
N ARG A 93 8.82 -10.19 -25.90
CA ARG A 93 10.05 -10.32 -26.66
C ARG A 93 9.69 -10.28 -28.14
N ASP A 94 10.28 -9.33 -28.85
CA ASP A 94 10.19 -9.22 -30.30
C ASP A 94 11.15 -10.29 -30.88
N ASP A 95 10.72 -11.55 -30.91
CA ASP A 95 11.48 -12.62 -31.54
C ASP A 95 11.30 -12.48 -33.07
N ALA A 96 12.09 -11.57 -33.67
CA ALA A 96 12.33 -11.44 -35.10
C ALA A 96 13.64 -12.13 -35.50
#